data_AF-A0A6I6IVX0-F1
#
_entry.id   AF-A0A6I6IVX0-F1
#
_cell.length_a   1.000
_cell.length_b   1.000
_cell.length_c   1.000
_cell.angle_alpha   90.00
_cell.angle_beta   90.00
_cell.angle_gamma   90.00
#
_symmetry.space_group_name_H-M   'P 1'
#
loop_
_entity.id
_entity.type
_entity.pdbx_description
1 polymer ?
#
loop_
_entity_poly.entity_id
_entity_poly.type
_entity_poly.pdbx_seq_one_letter_code
_entity_poly.pdbx_strand_id
1 'polypeptide(L)'
;MPNAALIHLIAMSLVFAFWAFLMFRMLWRLTRRSLDKQAKTGGGYFTWVGHSLRSFGEAATSAQDGPMRRQLLWVTLAMIALIALYPLTVGLAR
;
A
#
# COMPACT_ATOMS: atom_id res chain seq x y z
N MET A 1 -24.76 2.78 21.22
CA MET A 1 -24.17 1.51 21.71
C MET A 1 -22.65 1.56 21.65
N PRO A 2 -21.90 1.39 22.76
CA PRO A 2 -20.43 1.51 22.79
C PRO A 2 -19.70 0.50 21.88
N ASN A 3 -20.38 -0.58 21.49
CA ASN A 3 -19.81 -1.64 20.65
C ASN A 3 -19.58 -1.21 19.18
N ALA A 4 -20.37 -0.27 18.64
CA ALA A 4 -20.26 0.12 17.23
C ALA A 4 -18.96 0.87 16.93
N ALA A 5 -18.53 1.76 17.85
CA ALA A 5 -17.26 2.46 17.74
C ALA A 5 -16.07 1.50 17.85
N LEU A 6 -16.14 0.53 18.78
CA LEU A 6 -15.10 -0.50 18.93
C LEU A 6 -14.98 -1.37 17.67
N ILE A 7 -16.10 -1.84 17.12
CA ILE A 7 -16.13 -2.64 15.89
C ILE A 7 -15.54 -1.85 14.72
N HIS A 8 -15.88 -0.56 14.60
CA HIS A 8 -15.34 0.30 13.55
C HIS A 8 -13.81 0.47 13.68
N LEU A 9 -13.29 0.70 14.89
CA LEU A 9 -11.85 0.81 15.14
C LEU A 9 -11.10 -0.48 14.84
N ILE A 10 -11.66 -1.64 15.22
CA ILE A 10 -11.08 -2.94 14.90
C ILE A 10 -11.04 -3.15 13.38
N ALA A 11 -12.16 -2.88 12.68
CA ALA A 11 -12.22 -2.97 11.23
C ALA A 11 -11.19 -2.06 10.54
N MET A 12 -11.08 -0.81 10.98
CA MET A 12 -10.10 0.15 10.45
C MET A 12 -8.65 -0.32 10.68
N SER A 13 -8.36 -0.86 11.86
CA SER A 13 -7.03 -1.38 12.20
C SER A 13 -6.66 -2.60 11.35
N LEU A 14 -7.59 -3.51 11.11
CA LEU A 14 -7.37 -4.69 10.27
C LEU A 14 -7.14 -4.30 8.80
N VAL A 15 -7.95 -3.39 8.25
CA VAL A 15 -7.77 -2.93 6.87
C VAL A 15 -6.46 -2.17 6.72
N PHE A 16 -6.09 -1.34 7.69
CA PHE A 16 -4.79 -0.66 7.70
C PHE A 16 -3.62 -1.65 7.77
N ALA A 17 -3.67 -2.65 8.66
CA ALA A 17 -2.62 -3.66 8.77
C ALA A 17 -2.47 -4.45 7.46
N PHE A 18 -3.59 -4.81 6.82
CA PHE A 18 -3.58 -5.48 5.52
C PHE A 18 -2.99 -4.59 4.41
N TRP A 19 -3.38 -3.31 4.38
CA TRP A 19 -2.81 -2.33 3.45
C TRP A 19 -1.30 -2.18 3.65
N ALA A 20 -0.84 -2.05 4.89
CA ALA A 20 0.57 -1.91 5.24
C ALA A 20 1.37 -3.15 4.81
N PHE A 21 0.82 -4.35 5.01
CA PHE A 21 1.42 -5.59 4.53
C PHE A 21 1.57 -5.60 2.99
N LEU A 22 0.52 -5.22 2.25
CA LEU A 22 0.59 -5.15 0.79
C LEU A 22 1.59 -4.11 0.29
N MET A 23 1.65 -2.96 0.95
CA MET A 23 2.62 -1.91 0.64
C MET A 23 4.05 -2.37 0.90
N PHE A 24 4.31 -2.99 2.06
CA PHE A 24 5.60 -3.56 2.40
C PHE A 24 6.02 -4.63 1.38
N ARG A 25 5.11 -5.53 1.01
CA ARG A 25 5.36 -6.55 -0.01
C ARG A 25 5.71 -5.92 -1.37
N MET A 26 5.11 -4.78 -1.71
CA MET A 26 5.37 -4.06 -2.96
C MET A 26 6.77 -3.47 -2.93
N LEU A 27 7.05 -2.69 -1.89
CA LEU A 27 8.33 -2.03 -1.68
C LEU A 27 9.46 -3.05 -1.68
N TRP A 28 9.30 -4.16 -0.95
CA TRP A 28 10.29 -5.22 -0.89
C TRP A 28 10.60 -5.84 -2.26
N ARG A 29 9.57 -6.10 -3.08
CA ARG A 29 9.76 -6.60 -4.46
C ARG A 29 10.52 -5.60 -5.32
N LEU A 30 10.17 -4.32 -5.23
CA LEU A 30 10.83 -3.25 -6.00
C LEU A 30 12.28 -3.05 -5.56
N THR A 31 12.54 -3.09 -4.25
CA THR A 31 13.89 -3.05 -3.70
C THR A 31 14.74 -4.20 -4.21
N ARG A 32 14.23 -5.44 -4.17
CA ARG A 32 14.96 -6.60 -4.71
C ARG A 32 15.25 -6.43 -6.21
N ARG A 33 14.27 -5.99 -7.00
CA ARG A 33 14.46 -5.74 -8.43
C ARG A 33 15.50 -4.64 -8.71
N SER A 34 15.52 -3.59 -7.89
CA SER A 34 16.51 -2.51 -7.96
C SER A 34 17.92 -3.02 -7.63
N LEU A 35 18.05 -3.81 -6.57
CA LEU A 35 19.32 -4.44 -6.16
C LEU A 35 19.85 -5.41 -7.24
N ASP A 36 18.98 -6.24 -7.82
CA ASP A 36 19.36 -7.16 -8.91
C ASP A 36 19.84 -6.39 -10.16
N LYS A 37 19.20 -5.27 -10.49
CA LYS A 37 19.65 -4.41 -11.59
C LYS A 37 20.97 -3.72 -11.25
N GLN A 38 21.13 -3.19 -10.03
CA GLN A 38 22.36 -2.54 -9.59
C GLN A 38 23.56 -3.51 -9.59
N ALA A 39 23.36 -4.75 -9.12
CA ALA A 39 24.38 -5.80 -9.14
C ALA A 39 24.88 -6.11 -10.55
N LYS A 40 24.03 -5.95 -11.57
CA LYS A 40 24.39 -6.14 -12.99
C LYS A 40 25.08 -4.92 -13.61
N THR A 41 24.68 -3.70 -13.22
CA THR A 41 25.24 -2.47 -13.80
C THR A 41 26.51 -1.96 -13.10
N GLY A 42 26.79 -2.39 -11.87
CA GLY A 42 27.98 -1.95 -11.12
C GLY A 42 28.01 -0.43 -10.91
N GLY A 43 27.29 0.08 -9.91
CA GLY A 43 27.24 1.51 -9.63
C GLY A 43 26.99 1.84 -8.15
N GLY A 44 27.50 2.98 -7.69
CA GLY A 44 27.42 3.44 -6.30
C GLY A 44 26.02 3.91 -5.87
N TYR A 45 25.95 4.59 -4.72
CA TYR A 45 24.69 5.01 -4.08
C TYR A 45 23.75 5.81 -5.01
N PHE A 46 24.28 6.76 -5.81
CA PHE A 46 23.46 7.54 -6.74
C PHE A 46 22.86 6.70 -7.87
N THR A 47 23.57 5.65 -8.31
CA THR A 47 23.07 4.71 -9.32
C THR A 47 21.94 3.84 -8.74
N TRP A 48 22.05 3.45 -7.45
CA TRP A 48 20.97 2.76 -6.73
C TRP A 48 19.72 3.62 -6.58
N VAL A 49 19.86 4.89 -6.22
CA VAL A 49 18.73 5.81 -6.08
C VAL A 49 18.02 5.99 -7.42
N GLY A 50 18.78 6.22 -8.50
CA GLY A 50 18.23 6.34 -9.86
C GLY A 50 17.52 5.07 -10.33
N HIS A 51 18.11 3.90 -10.06
CA HIS A 51 17.48 2.61 -10.36
C HIS A 51 16.22 2.36 -9.55
N SER A 52 16.21 2.77 -8.28
CA SER A 52 15.06 2.63 -7.40
C SER A 52 13.90 3.51 -7.87
N LEU A 53 14.15 4.79 -8.13
CA LEU A 53 13.15 5.72 -8.67
C LEU A 53 12.57 5.25 -10.01
N ARG A 54 13.43 4.77 -10.92
CA ARG A 54 12.99 4.21 -12.19
C ARG A 54 12.15 2.95 -12.00
N SER A 55 12.53 2.08 -11.06
CA SER A 55 11.77 0.87 -10.74
C SER A 55 10.41 1.20 -10.11
N PHE A 56 10.32 2.28 -9.31
CA PHE A 56 9.04 2.79 -8.78
C PHE A 56 8.14 3.35 -9.88
N GLY A 57 8.70 4.14 -10.81
CA GLY A 57 7.94 4.67 -11.97
C GLY A 57 7.50 3.55 -12.93
N GLU A 58 8.35 2.57 -13.16
CA GLU A 58 8.00 1.35 -13.90
C GLU A 58 6.90 0.58 -13.16
N ALA A 59 6.92 0.45 -11.83
CA ALA A 59 5.88 -0.24 -11.08
C ALA A 59 4.49 0.42 -11.19
N ALA A 60 4.46 1.74 -11.34
CA ALA A 60 3.21 2.49 -11.53
C ALA A 60 2.55 2.17 -12.89
N THR A 61 3.36 1.84 -13.90
CA THR A 61 2.93 1.71 -15.30
C THR A 61 3.02 0.28 -15.85
N SER A 62 3.78 -0.61 -15.21
CA SER A 62 3.99 -1.97 -15.70
C SER A 62 2.71 -2.80 -15.58
N ALA A 63 2.48 -3.66 -16.58
CA ALA A 63 1.43 -4.66 -16.57
C ALA A 63 1.72 -5.79 -15.56
N GLN A 64 3.01 -6.05 -15.29
CA GLN A 64 3.46 -7.09 -14.35
C GLN A 64 3.05 -6.79 -12.90
N ASP A 65 3.06 -5.50 -12.53
CA ASP A 65 2.66 -5.04 -11.20
C ASP A 65 1.16 -4.68 -11.12
N GLY A 66 0.43 -4.80 -12.24
CA GLY A 66 -0.99 -4.45 -12.38
C GLY A 66 -1.91 -5.10 -11.35
N PRO A 67 -1.86 -6.44 -11.14
CA PRO A 67 -2.71 -7.10 -10.14
C PRO A 67 -2.47 -6.59 -8.71
N MET A 68 -1.19 -6.34 -8.37
CA MET A 68 -0.79 -5.91 -7.04
C MET A 68 -1.16 -4.44 -6.79
N ARG A 69 -0.97 -3.59 -7.80
CA ARG A 69 -1.43 -2.19 -7.80
C ARG A 69 -2.95 -2.12 -7.66
N ARG A 70 -3.69 -2.96 -8.39
CA ARG A 70 -5.16 -3.04 -8.30
C ARG A 70 -5.62 -3.47 -6.90
N GLN A 71 -4.97 -4.47 -6.30
CA GLN A 71 -5.25 -4.87 -4.90
C GLN A 71 -5.01 -3.70 -3.93
N LEU A 72 -3.87 -3.02 -4.03
CA LEU A 72 -3.57 -1.84 -3.20
C LEU A 72 -4.61 -0.72 -3.38
N LEU A 73 -5.02 -0.44 -4.61
CA LEU A 73 -6.06 0.56 -4.90
C LEU A 73 -7.41 0.19 -4.28
N TRP A 74 -7.83 -1.08 -4.39
CA TRP A 74 -9.08 -1.54 -3.77
C TRP A 74 -9.03 -1.43 -2.26
N VAL A 75 -7.93 -1.82 -1.61
CA VAL A 75 -7.78 -1.70 -0.15
C VAL A 75 -7.72 -0.23 0.27
N THR A 76 -7.09 0.63 -0.52
CA THR A 76 -7.06 2.08 -0.27
C THR A 76 -8.46 2.69 -0.38
N LEU A 77 -9.24 2.31 -1.40
CA LEU A 77 -10.65 2.70 -1.52
C LEU A 77 -11.48 2.20 -0.34
N ALA A 78 -11.26 0.98 0.12
CA ALA A 78 -11.92 0.44 1.31
C ALA A 78 -11.58 1.24 2.58
N MET A 79 -10.33 1.67 2.75
CA MET A 79 -9.92 2.57 3.84
C MET A 79 -10.64 3.92 3.77
N ILE A 80 -10.69 4.55 2.59
CA ILE A 80 -11.39 5.83 2.39
C ILE A 80 -12.88 5.68 2.71
N ALA A 81 -13.51 4.61 2.22
CA ALA A 81 -14.91 4.32 2.49
C ALA A 81 -15.17 4.14 4.00
N LEU A 82 -14.33 3.36 4.69
CA LEU A 82 -14.41 3.19 6.15
C LEU A 82 -14.34 4.52 6.90
N ILE A 83 -13.39 5.39 6.55
CA ILE A 83 -13.24 6.72 7.17
C ILE A 83 -14.48 7.59 6.88
N ALA A 84 -14.98 7.60 5.64
CA ALA A 84 -16.15 8.38 5.25
C ALA A 84 -17.45 7.88 5.91
N LEU A 85 -17.56 6.58 6.17
CA LEU A 85 -18.70 5.95 6.85
C LEU A 85 -18.66 6.13 8.37
N TYR A 86 -17.51 6.48 8.96
CA TYR A 86 -17.38 6.70 10.40
C TYR A 86 -18.43 7.67 10.99
N PRO A 87 -18.62 8.91 10.47
CA PRO A 87 -19.63 9.82 11.00
C PRO A 87 -21.06 9.29 10.89
N LEU A 88 -21.38 8.49 9.87
CA LEU A 88 -22.70 7.85 9.74
C LEU A 88 -22.87 6.73 10.77
N THR A 89 -21.88 5.85 10.92
CA THR A 89 -21.95 4.71 11.85
C THR A 89 -21.94 5.11 13.33
N VAL A 90 -21.25 6.20 13.68
CA VAL A 90 -21.21 6.73 15.05
C VAL A 90 -22.31 7.76 15.30
N GLY A 91 -22.68 8.55 14.28
CA GLY A 91 -23.76 9.54 14.36
C GLY A 91 -25.16 8.92 14.42
N LEU A 92 -25.40 7.79 13.75
CA LEU A 92 -26.64 7.00 13.87
C LEU A 92 -26.77 6.23 15.21
N ALA A 93 -25.69 6.17 16.00
CA ALA A 93 -25.63 5.39 17.25
C ALA A 93 -25.70 6.25 18.53
N ARG A 94 -25.84 7.58 18.37
CA ARG A 94 -26.20 8.56 19.40
C ARG A 94 -27.70 8.82 19.35
#